data_AF-A0A317QLQ4-F1
#
_entry.id   AF-A0A317QLQ4-F1
#
_cell.length_a   1.000
_cell.length_b   1.000
_cell.length_c   1.000
_cell.angle_alpha   90.00
_cell.angle_beta   90.00
_cell.angle_gamma   90.00
#
_symmetry.space_group_name_H-M   'P 1'
#
loop_
_entity.id
_entity.type
_entity.pdbx_description
1 polymer ?
#
loop_
_entity_poly.entity_id
_entity_poly.type
_entity_poly.pdbx_seq_one_letter_code
_entity_poly.pdbx_strand_id
1 'polypeptide(L)'
;MTGDIRQTVISGVPYRVTSVADGSLTTLDAFIDDAEFTVAFKDQHLLVRGHGRKLDDKVVFHEKDHLGGKDVRVWHVTVDGSGTLTAEALAAF
;
A
#
# COMPACT_ATOMS: atom_id res chain seq x y z
N MET A 1 24.24 -5.07 -10.68
CA MET A 1 24.23 -5.07 -9.21
C MET A 1 23.11 -4.16 -8.77
N THR A 2 21.87 -4.65 -8.80
CA THR A 2 20.69 -3.92 -8.31
C THR A 2 20.46 -4.46 -6.91
N GLY A 3 20.97 -3.73 -5.91
CA GLY A 3 20.67 -4.07 -4.52
C GLY A 3 19.15 -4.07 -4.36
N ASP A 4 18.62 -5.16 -3.84
CA ASP A 4 17.28 -5.25 -3.24
C ASP A 4 17.28 -4.27 -2.05
N ILE A 5 17.18 -2.97 -2.34
CA ILE A 5 16.94 -1.94 -1.34
C ILE A 5 15.49 -2.13 -0.90
N ARG A 6 15.28 -3.07 0.02
CA ARG A 6 14.10 -3.11 0.86
C ARG A 6 14.07 -1.79 1.61
N GLN A 7 13.42 -0.77 1.03
CA GLN A 7 13.15 0.48 1.72
C GLN A 7 12.50 0.11 3.06
N THR A 8 13.05 0.62 4.15
CA THR A 8 12.60 0.28 5.50
C THR A 8 11.18 0.80 5.69
N VAL A 9 10.20 -0.09 5.60
CA VAL A 9 8.81 0.19 5.96
C VAL A 9 8.62 -0.10 7.44
N ILE A 10 8.08 0.89 8.16
CA ILE A 10 7.77 0.83 9.58
C ILE A 10 6.35 0.29 9.71
N SER A 11 6.22 -0.93 10.25
CA SER A 11 4.90 -1.51 10.53
C SER A 11 4.17 -0.72 11.62
N GLY A 12 2.84 -0.66 11.54
CA GLY A 12 2.00 0.04 12.52
C GLY A 12 1.92 1.56 12.36
N VAL A 13 2.54 2.11 11.31
CA VAL A 13 2.51 3.55 11.03
C VAL A 13 1.67 3.81 9.78
N PRO A 14 0.73 4.78 9.81
CA PRO A 14 -0.04 5.16 8.63
C PRO A 14 0.82 6.00 7.69
N TYR A 15 0.98 5.52 6.46
CA TYR A 15 1.57 6.24 5.35
C TYR A 15 0.46 6.93 4.55
N ARG A 16 0.70 8.13 4.03
CA ARG A 16 -0.26 8.81 3.16
C ARG A 16 -0.19 8.21 1.76
N VAL A 17 -1.33 7.86 1.15
CA VAL A 17 -1.35 7.52 -0.28
C VAL A 17 -1.32 8.81 -1.09
N THR A 18 -0.34 8.93 -1.99
CA THR A 18 -0.13 10.13 -2.80
C THR A 18 -0.41 9.93 -4.28
N SER A 19 -0.47 8.68 -4.74
CA SER A 19 -0.84 8.34 -6.12
C SER A 19 -1.44 6.93 -6.14
N VAL A 20 -2.42 6.73 -7.01
CA VAL A 20 -2.98 5.43 -7.39
C VAL A 20 -2.97 5.34 -8.92
N ALA A 21 -2.82 4.15 -9.48
CA ALA A 21 -2.64 3.99 -10.93
C ALA A 21 -3.83 4.51 -11.77
N ASP A 22 -5.04 4.45 -11.22
CA ASP A 22 -6.28 4.93 -11.88
C ASP A 22 -6.56 6.42 -11.66
N GLY A 23 -5.75 7.11 -10.82
CA GLY A 23 -5.95 8.49 -10.42
C GLY A 23 -7.05 8.74 -9.37
N SER A 24 -7.75 7.70 -8.92
CA SER A 24 -8.92 7.81 -8.01
C SER A 24 -8.52 7.86 -6.53
N LEU A 25 -7.81 8.92 -6.12
CA LEU A 25 -7.30 9.12 -4.74
C LEU A 25 -8.36 9.29 -3.64
N THR A 26 -9.63 9.01 -3.92
CA THR A 26 -10.75 9.21 -2.98
C THR A 26 -11.50 7.92 -2.65
N THR A 27 -11.17 6.80 -3.30
CA THR A 27 -11.94 5.56 -3.15
C THR A 27 -11.05 4.36 -2.88
N LEU A 28 -11.55 3.43 -2.06
CA LEU A 28 -10.88 2.15 -1.79
C LEU A 28 -10.93 1.18 -2.98
N ASP A 29 -11.83 1.41 -3.94
CA ASP A 29 -12.00 0.52 -5.08
C ASP A 29 -10.78 0.56 -6.02
N ALA A 30 -9.98 1.63 -5.97
CA ALA A 30 -8.70 1.77 -6.68
C ALA A 30 -7.61 0.77 -6.25
N PHE A 31 -7.83 0.05 -5.14
CA PHE A 31 -6.88 -0.90 -4.58
C PHE A 31 -7.35 -2.35 -4.71
N ILE A 32 -8.48 -2.61 -5.34
CA ILE A 32 -9.04 -3.95 -5.50
C ILE A 32 -8.40 -4.65 -6.69
N ASP A 33 -8.24 -5.97 -6.58
CA ASP A 33 -7.52 -6.80 -7.54
C ASP A 33 -6.05 -6.35 -7.64
N ASP A 34 -5.43 -6.55 -8.80
CA ASP A 34 -4.05 -6.15 -9.04
C ASP A 34 -3.96 -4.64 -9.19
N ALA A 35 -3.26 -3.98 -8.26
CA ALA A 35 -3.11 -2.54 -8.26
C ALA A 35 -1.69 -2.08 -7.88
N GLU A 36 -1.44 -0.81 -8.15
CA GLU A 36 -0.21 -0.11 -7.78
C GLU A 36 -0.56 1.26 -7.19
N PHE A 37 0.13 1.63 -6.12
CA PHE A 37 -0.01 2.94 -5.50
C PHE A 37 1.30 3.40 -4.87
N THR A 38 1.43 4.72 -4.71
CA THR A 38 2.58 5.34 -4.04
C THR A 38 2.16 5.80 -2.66
N VAL A 39 2.93 5.39 -1.65
CA VAL A 39 2.80 5.89 -0.28
C VAL A 39 3.93 6.85 0.06
N ALA A 40 3.64 7.83 0.91
CA ALA A 40 4.61 8.79 1.40
C ALA A 40 4.65 8.81 2.94
N PHE A 41 5.86 8.85 3.48
CA PHE A 41 6.11 9.11 4.89
C PHE A 41 7.39 9.93 5.05
N LYS A 42 7.28 11.10 5.67
CA LYS A 42 8.34 12.13 5.68
C LYS A 42 8.77 12.44 4.23
N ASP A 43 10.07 12.41 3.96
CA ASP A 43 10.64 12.71 2.63
C ASP A 43 10.80 11.47 1.74
N GLN A 44 10.19 10.34 2.11
CA GLN A 44 10.30 9.09 1.36
C GLN A 44 8.99 8.74 0.66
N HIS A 45 9.11 8.36 -0.61
CA HIS A 45 8.05 7.77 -1.41
C HIS A 45 8.40 6.31 -1.69
N LEU A 46 7.39 5.45 -1.59
CA LEU A 46 7.50 4.02 -1.87
C LEU A 46 6.40 3.61 -2.83
N LEU A 47 6.78 2.87 -3.86
CA LEU A 47 5.86 2.23 -4.78
C LEU A 47 5.46 0.86 -4.22
N VAL A 48 4.16 0.65 -4.03
CA VAL A 48 3.58 -0.60 -3.56
C VAL A 48 2.79 -1.23 -4.70
N ARG A 49 3.10 -2.50 -5.01
CA ARG A 49 2.45 -3.29 -6.06
C ARG A 49 1.94 -4.59 -5.47
N GLY A 50 0.79 -5.04 -5.91
CA GLY A 50 0.25 -6.30 -5.40
C GLY A 50 -1.24 -6.43 -5.61
N HIS A 51 -1.86 -7.20 -4.72
CA HIS A 51 -3.26 -7.60 -4.86
C HIS A 51 -4.07 -7.19 -3.64
N GLY A 52 -5.14 -6.43 -3.84
CA GLY A 52 -6.01 -5.99 -2.76
C GLY A 52 -7.38 -6.65 -2.76
N ARG A 53 -7.88 -6.86 -1.54
CA ARG A 53 -9.22 -7.38 -1.30
C ARG A 53 -9.93 -6.50 -0.29
N LYS A 54 -11.17 -6.13 -0.60
CA LYS A 54 -12.05 -5.41 0.32
C LYS A 54 -12.37 -6.27 1.55
N LEU A 55 -12.24 -5.68 2.73
CA LEU A 55 -12.65 -6.26 3.99
C LEU A 55 -13.31 -5.15 4.81
N ASP A 56 -14.63 -5.19 4.93
CA ASP A 56 -15.43 -4.19 5.63
C ASP A 56 -15.14 -2.75 5.14
N ASP A 57 -14.54 -1.93 5.99
CA ASP A 57 -14.22 -0.51 5.79
C ASP A 57 -12.79 -0.25 5.28
N LYS A 58 -12.06 -1.31 4.93
CA LYS A 58 -10.68 -1.23 4.45
C LYS A 58 -10.41 -2.15 3.26
N VAL A 59 -9.22 -2.00 2.70
CA VAL A 59 -8.63 -2.99 1.79
C VAL A 59 -7.46 -3.65 2.48
N VAL A 60 -7.45 -4.99 2.48
CA VAL A 60 -6.27 -5.77 2.82
C VAL A 60 -5.48 -5.98 1.54
N PHE A 61 -4.29 -5.38 1.48
CA PHE A 61 -3.46 -5.34 0.28
C PHE A 61 -2.19 -6.16 0.48
N HIS A 62 -2.03 -7.21 -0.31
CA HIS A 62 -0.87 -8.07 -0.30
C HIS A 62 0.16 -7.53 -1.29
N GLU A 63 1.19 -6.86 -0.77
CA GLU A 63 2.32 -6.41 -1.57
C GLU A 63 3.07 -7.62 -2.12
N LYS A 64 3.28 -7.63 -3.44
CA LYS A 64 4.04 -8.66 -4.14
C LYS A 64 5.43 -8.14 -4.44
N ASP A 65 6.40 -9.05 -4.47
CA ASP A 65 7.71 -8.73 -5.01
C ASP A 65 7.63 -8.31 -6.48
N HIS A 66 8.73 -7.74 -7.00
CA HIS A 66 8.77 -7.30 -8.40
C HIS A 66 8.62 -8.44 -9.42
N LEU A 67 8.64 -9.71 -8.98
CA LEU A 67 8.42 -10.89 -9.81
C LEU A 67 6.97 -11.39 -9.73
N GLY A 68 6.11 -10.73 -8.92
CA GLY A 68 4.70 -11.04 -8.75
C GLY A 68 4.42 -12.33 -7.95
N GLY A 69 5.46 -12.98 -7.42
CA GLY A 69 5.36 -14.35 -6.94
C GLY A 69 5.15 -14.48 -5.44
N LYS A 70 5.79 -13.61 -4.64
CA LYS A 70 5.81 -13.73 -3.18
C LYS A 70 5.19 -12.51 -2.50
N ASP A 71 4.38 -12.76 -1.48
CA ASP A 71 3.93 -11.73 -0.55
C ASP A 71 5.12 -11.19 0.24
N VAL A 72 5.42 -9.91 0.04
CA VAL A 72 6.46 -9.17 0.78
C VAL A 72 5.89 -8.66 2.10
N ARG A 73 4.66 -8.14 2.07
CA ARG A 73 4.00 -7.50 3.21
C ARG A 73 2.50 -7.42 3.00
N VAL A 74 1.75 -7.28 4.09
CA VAL A 74 0.34 -6.94 4.06
C VAL A 74 0.14 -5.51 4.53
N TRP A 75 -0.71 -4.77 3.83
CA TRP A 75 -1.11 -3.41 4.14
C TRP A 75 -2.61 -3.34 4.43
N HIS A 76 -3.01 -2.50 5.37
CA HIS A 76 -4.38 -2.04 5.49
C HIS A 76 -4.49 -0.66 4.85
N VAL A 77 -5.31 -0.55 3.80
CA VAL A 77 -5.64 0.74 3.17
C VAL A 77 -7.00 1.20 3.67
N THR A 78 -7.06 2.40 4.22
CA THR A 78 -8.27 3.01 4.80
C THR A 78 -8.47 4.43 4.28
N VAL A 79 -9.69 4.92 4.39
CA VAL A 79 -9.99 6.36 4.23
C VAL A 79 -10.20 6.94 5.63
N ASP A 80 -9.45 7.97 5.98
CA ASP A 80 -9.64 8.65 7.26
C ASP A 80 -10.87 9.58 7.26
N GLY A 81 -11.19 10.18 8.41
CA GLY A 81 -12.33 11.09 8.54
C GLY A 81 -12.27 12.37 7.68
N SER A 82 -11.12 12.66 7.06
CA SER A 82 -10.93 13.79 6.14
C SER A 82 -11.11 13.40 4.66
N GLY A 83 -11.31 12.11 4.38
CA GLY A 83 -11.32 11.58 3.01
C GLY A 83 -9.92 11.29 2.46
N THR A 84 -8.88 11.30 3.31
CA THR A 84 -7.52 10.99 2.89
C THR A 84 -7.27 9.49 2.96
N LEU A 85 -6.74 8.93 1.87
CA LEU A 85 -6.29 7.55 1.85
C LEU A 85 -4.98 7.36 2.62
N THR A 86 -4.97 6.39 3.52
CA THR A 86 -3.80 5.98 4.29
C THR A 86 -3.56 4.48 4.12
N ALA A 87 -2.28 4.08 4.19
CA ALA A 87 -1.87 2.69 4.13
C ALA A 87 -0.95 2.37 5.31
N GLU A 88 -1.34 1.38 6.10
CA GLU A 88 -0.56 0.91 7.25
C GLU A 88 -0.02 -0.49 6.99
N ALA A 89 1.30 -0.64 7.07
CA ALA A 89 1.97 -1.93 6.99
C ALA A 89 1.74 -2.75 8.26
N LEU A 90 1.32 -4.01 8.13
CA LEU A 90 1.25 -4.93 9.26
C LEU A 90 2.65 -5.44 9.65
N ALA A 91 2.84 -5.75 10.94
CA ALA A 91 3.99 -6.50 11.39
C ALA A 91 3.81 -7.97 10.97
N ALA A 92 4.83 -8.58 10.36
CA ALA A 92 4.84 -10.02 10.17
C ALA A 92 4.91 -10.67 11.57
N PHE A 93 3.97 -11.59 11.85
CA PHE A 93 3.96 -12.39 13.08
C PHE A 93 5.00 -13.51 13.02
#